data_AF-A0A376DA77-F1
#
_entry.id   AF-A0A376DA77-F1
#
_cell.length_a   1.000
_cell.length_b   1.000
_cell.length_c   1.000
_cell.angle_alpha   90.00
_cell.angle_beta   90.00
_cell.angle_gamma   90.00
#
_symmetry.space_group_name_H-M   'P 1'
#
loop_
_entity.id
_entity.type
_entity.pdbx_description
1 polymer ?
#
loop_
_entity_poly.entity_id
_entity_poly.type
_entity_poly.pdbx_seq_one_letter_code
_entity_poly.pdbx_strand_id
1 'polypeptide(L)'
;MNRLRSFFSVGVLLGSLALTAPSLAVAQATPGAVSAASAEVAAQRDPNQACLDCHKQPQDALHGRHAQELNPNSQQAISCTNCHGNVSLETHRDGAPDVMRFNRDGHSAAQQNSVCLSCHLPEKLQKAFWPHDVHLTNVTCAACHRAHPAVDPVIRLSERARITLCVDCHRQQQNNPAFDGAAVTLTLPSATPAKEPQP
;
A
#
# COMPACT_ATOMS: atom_id res chain seq x y z
N MET A 1 29.68 -45.92 -75.51
CA MET A 1 31.15 -45.68 -75.63
C MET A 1 31.77 -46.04 -74.28
N ASN A 2 31.93 -47.30 -73.93
CA ASN A 2 32.98 -48.26 -74.30
C ASN A 2 34.42 -47.85 -73.89
N ARG A 3 34.91 -48.56 -72.86
CA ARG A 3 36.30 -48.98 -72.56
C ARG A 3 37.26 -47.93 -71.99
N LEU A 4 37.64 -48.11 -70.73
CA LEU A 4 38.83 -48.87 -70.27
C LEU A 4 40.15 -48.12 -70.55
N ARG A 5 40.74 -47.56 -69.49
CA ARG A 5 42.20 -47.39 -69.37
C ARG A 5 42.63 -47.65 -67.94
N SER A 6 43.08 -48.88 -67.71
CA SER A 6 44.05 -49.26 -66.69
C SER A 6 45.43 -48.75 -67.14
N PHE A 7 46.25 -48.21 -66.25
CA PHE A 7 47.69 -48.52 -66.20
C PHE A 7 48.24 -48.33 -64.79
N PHE A 8 48.97 -49.36 -64.38
CA PHE A 8 49.76 -49.57 -63.18
C PHE A 8 50.67 -48.40 -62.80
N SER A 9 50.92 -48.25 -61.49
CA SER A 9 52.28 -48.15 -60.96
C SER A 9 52.33 -48.53 -59.49
N VAL A 10 53.15 -49.56 -59.23
CA VAL A 10 53.58 -50.10 -57.95
C VAL A 10 54.43 -49.07 -57.21
N GLY A 11 54.26 -48.96 -55.89
CA GLY A 11 55.04 -48.03 -55.07
C GLY A 11 55.04 -48.37 -53.58
N VAL A 12 55.83 -49.38 -53.23
CA VAL A 12 56.63 -49.52 -51.99
C VAL A 12 55.91 -49.38 -50.64
N LEU A 13 55.80 -50.53 -49.95
CA LEU A 13 55.62 -50.61 -48.51
C LEU A 13 56.81 -49.96 -47.78
N LEU A 14 56.51 -49.01 -46.90
CA LEU A 14 57.30 -48.77 -45.69
C LEU A 14 56.35 -48.81 -44.50
N GLY A 15 56.52 -49.85 -43.69
CA GLY A 15 55.79 -50.04 -42.46
C GLY A 15 56.21 -49.01 -41.41
N SER A 16 55.21 -48.36 -40.83
CA SER A 16 55.33 -47.61 -39.58
C SER A 16 54.28 -48.14 -38.63
N LEU A 17 54.74 -48.95 -37.68
CA LEU A 17 53.96 -49.54 -36.59
C LEU A 17 53.57 -48.41 -35.62
N ALA A 18 52.37 -47.86 -35.79
CA ALA A 18 51.80 -46.90 -34.85
C ALA A 18 51.20 -47.66 -33.65
N LEU A 19 51.83 -47.52 -32.48
CA LEU A 19 51.23 -47.92 -31.21
C LEU A 19 49.97 -47.07 -30.96
N THR A 20 48.80 -47.70 -30.99
CA THR A 20 47.54 -47.06 -30.59
C THR A 20 47.40 -47.13 -29.07
N ALA A 21 47.65 -46.00 -28.39
CA ALA A 21 47.20 -45.84 -27.02
C ALA A 21 45.67 -45.66 -27.00
N PRO A 22 44.93 -46.32 -26.11
CA PRO A 22 43.50 -46.06 -25.96
C PRO A 22 43.31 -44.69 -25.31
N SER A 23 42.67 -43.77 -26.03
CA SER A 23 42.22 -42.50 -25.47
C SER A 23 41.15 -42.77 -24.40
N LEU A 24 41.53 -42.66 -23.13
CA LEU A 24 40.57 -42.53 -22.03
C LEU A 24 39.84 -41.20 -22.23
N ALA A 25 38.61 -41.28 -22.74
CA ALA A 25 37.69 -40.16 -22.73
C ALA A 25 37.36 -39.81 -21.27
N VAL A 26 38.05 -38.82 -20.72
CA VAL A 26 37.61 -38.13 -19.51
C VAL A 26 36.32 -37.40 -19.87
N ALA A 27 35.19 -37.91 -19.38
CA ALA A 27 33.94 -37.17 -19.37
C ALA A 27 34.16 -35.89 -18.56
N GLN A 28 34.33 -34.76 -19.24
CA GLN A 28 34.29 -33.46 -18.60
C GLN A 28 32.84 -33.24 -18.18
N ALA A 29 32.58 -33.38 -16.88
CA ALA A 29 31.34 -32.92 -16.29
C ALA A 29 31.23 -31.41 -16.59
N THR A 30 30.28 -31.05 -17.46
CA THR A 30 29.88 -29.67 -17.63
C THR A 30 29.47 -29.15 -16.24
N PRO A 31 30.05 -28.05 -15.74
CA PRO A 31 29.52 -27.41 -14.55
C PRO A 31 28.07 -27.08 -14.84
N GLY A 32 27.16 -27.75 -14.12
CA GLY A 32 25.74 -27.51 -14.24
C GLY A 32 25.49 -26.01 -14.13
N ALA A 33 24.79 -25.44 -15.11
CA ALA A 33 24.32 -24.08 -15.06
C ALA A 33 23.46 -23.96 -13.79
N VAL A 34 24.05 -23.41 -12.74
CA VAL A 34 23.31 -22.95 -11.57
C VAL A 34 22.43 -21.81 -12.05
N SER A 35 21.16 -22.12 -12.27
CA SER A 35 20.13 -21.10 -12.44
C SER A 35 20.23 -20.19 -11.22
N ALA A 36 20.71 -18.96 -11.44
CA ALA A 36 20.70 -17.94 -10.41
C ALA A 36 19.23 -17.69 -10.09
N ALA A 37 18.74 -18.30 -9.01
CA ALA A 37 17.48 -17.90 -8.41
C ALA A 37 17.63 -16.41 -8.08
N SER A 38 16.87 -15.57 -8.77
CA SER A 38 16.81 -14.14 -8.49
C SER A 38 16.52 -13.99 -7.01
N ALA A 39 17.50 -13.47 -6.26
CA ALA A 39 17.32 -13.21 -4.85
C ALA A 39 16.18 -12.21 -4.70
N GLU A 40 15.08 -12.64 -4.10
CA GLU A 40 13.96 -11.78 -3.78
C GLU A 40 14.39 -10.86 -2.63
N VAL A 41 14.63 -9.58 -2.95
CA VAL A 41 15.02 -8.57 -1.97
C VAL A 41 13.76 -8.08 -1.28
N ALA A 42 13.50 -8.58 -0.07
CA ALA A 42 12.45 -8.03 0.78
C ALA A 42 12.81 -6.57 1.15
N ALA A 43 11.88 -5.64 0.94
CA ALA A 43 12.03 -4.26 1.35
C ALA A 43 12.17 -4.21 2.89
N GLN A 44 13.39 -3.97 3.36
CA GLN A 44 13.74 -4.11 4.77
C GLN A 44 13.44 -2.86 5.61
N ARG A 45 13.02 -1.75 4.99
CA ARG A 45 12.74 -0.49 5.67
C ARG A 45 11.24 -0.24 5.73
N ASP A 46 10.75 0.09 6.92
CA ASP A 46 9.40 0.61 7.10
C ASP A 46 9.22 1.87 6.22
N PRO A 47 8.31 1.86 5.23
CA PRO A 47 8.08 3.01 4.37
C PRO A 47 7.62 4.26 5.16
N ASN A 48 7.10 4.08 6.38
CA ASN A 48 6.64 5.17 7.22
C ASN A 48 7.78 5.88 7.96
N GLN A 49 8.92 5.20 8.16
CA GLN A 49 10.02 5.74 8.95
C GLN A 49 10.55 7.06 8.37
N ALA A 50 10.64 7.17 7.03
CA ALA A 50 11.08 8.40 6.36
C ALA A 50 10.20 9.62 6.71
N CYS A 51 8.90 9.41 6.94
CA CYS A 51 7.99 10.46 7.38
C CYS A 51 8.18 10.77 8.87
N LEU A 52 8.29 9.73 9.70
CA LEU A 52 8.41 9.83 11.17
C LEU A 52 9.75 10.38 11.64
N ASP A 53 10.79 10.35 10.79
CA ASP A 53 12.08 11.00 11.05
C ASP A 53 11.93 12.52 11.28
N CYS A 54 10.86 13.13 10.76
CA CYS A 54 10.51 14.53 11.00
C CYS A 54 9.16 14.69 11.75
N HIS A 55 8.14 13.88 11.43
CA HIS A 55 6.82 13.89 12.06
C HIS A 55 6.79 13.06 13.35
N LYS A 56 7.38 13.64 14.41
CA LYS A 56 7.64 12.93 15.67
C LYS A 56 6.54 13.07 16.71
N GLN A 57 5.51 13.85 16.45
CA GLN A 57 4.49 14.05 17.46
C GLN A 57 3.67 12.76 17.62
N PRO A 58 3.22 12.41 18.84
CA PRO A 58 2.44 11.19 19.05
C PRO A 58 1.19 11.11 18.18
N GLN A 59 0.58 12.26 17.86
CA GLN A 59 -0.58 12.32 16.97
C GLN A 59 -0.25 12.11 15.50
N ASP A 60 1.01 12.17 15.08
CA ASP A 60 1.40 12.00 13.68
C ASP A 60 1.55 10.52 13.30
N ALA A 61 1.86 9.68 14.27
CA ALA A 61 1.99 8.24 14.06
C ALA A 61 0.62 7.55 13.99
N LEU A 62 0.53 6.56 13.11
CA LEU A 62 -0.66 5.73 12.90
C LEU A 62 -0.65 4.58 13.90
N HIS A 63 -1.58 4.61 14.85
CA HIS A 63 -1.71 3.58 15.90
C HIS A 63 -3.04 2.82 15.86
N GLY A 64 -4.01 3.33 15.10
CA GLY A 64 -5.35 2.76 14.99
C GLY A 64 -5.41 1.47 14.18
N ARG A 65 -6.63 1.06 13.80
CA ARG A 65 -6.88 -0.12 12.96
C ARG A 65 -6.02 -0.17 11.70
N HIS A 66 -5.86 0.97 11.02
CA HIS A 66 -5.06 1.03 9.79
C HIS A 66 -3.57 0.68 10.00
N ALA A 67 -3.03 0.75 11.21
CA ALA A 67 -1.66 0.30 11.50
C ALA A 67 -1.52 -1.24 11.56
N GLN A 68 -2.63 -1.96 11.65
CA GLN A 68 -2.70 -3.41 11.88
C GLN A 68 -3.25 -4.18 10.68
N GLU A 69 -3.65 -3.46 9.62
CA GLU A 69 -4.31 -4.02 8.45
C GLU A 69 -3.42 -3.94 7.21
N LEU A 70 -3.69 -4.80 6.23
CA LEU A 70 -3.05 -4.73 4.93
C LEU A 70 -3.88 -3.87 3.98
N ASN A 71 -3.19 -3.11 3.13
CA ASN A 71 -3.81 -2.42 2.02
C ASN A 71 -4.38 -3.46 1.03
N PRO A 72 -5.70 -3.47 0.76
CA PRO A 72 -6.31 -4.50 -0.08
C PRO A 72 -5.81 -4.45 -1.53
N ASN A 73 -5.32 -3.29 -2.00
CA ASN A 73 -4.85 -3.09 -3.36
C ASN A 73 -3.41 -3.56 -3.58
N SER A 74 -2.56 -3.55 -2.54
CA SER A 74 -1.14 -3.94 -2.66
C SER A 74 -0.75 -5.16 -1.83
N GLN A 75 -1.61 -5.61 -0.92
CA GLN A 75 -1.34 -6.67 0.07
C GLN A 75 -0.12 -6.39 0.96
N GLN A 76 0.23 -5.11 1.14
CA GLN A 76 1.32 -4.64 1.99
C GLN A 76 0.75 -3.87 3.19
N ALA A 77 1.57 -3.65 4.23
CA ALA A 77 1.21 -2.78 5.33
C ALA A 77 0.83 -1.38 4.81
N ILE A 78 -0.22 -0.79 5.39
CA ILE A 78 -0.66 0.56 5.02
C ILE A 78 0.44 1.56 5.36
N SER A 79 0.81 2.39 4.38
CA SER A 79 1.82 3.43 4.54
C SER A 79 1.21 4.84 4.61
N CYS A 80 2.00 5.81 5.08
CA CYS A 80 1.63 7.24 5.12
C CYS A 80 1.12 7.72 3.75
N THR A 81 1.81 7.35 2.68
CA THR A 81 1.53 7.80 1.31
C THR A 81 0.26 7.18 0.72
N ASN A 82 -0.26 6.09 1.29
CA ASN A 82 -1.57 5.55 0.86
C ASN A 82 -2.73 6.51 1.17
N CYS A 83 -2.57 7.38 2.16
CA CYS A 83 -3.58 8.37 2.53
C CYS A 83 -3.13 9.81 2.24
N HIS A 84 -1.87 10.12 2.50
CA HIS A 84 -1.33 11.48 2.38
C HIS A 84 -0.82 11.80 0.97
N GLY A 85 -0.80 10.83 0.06
CA GLY A 85 -0.34 11.01 -1.31
C GLY A 85 1.18 10.99 -1.44
N ASN A 86 1.65 11.34 -2.64
CA ASN A 86 3.07 11.45 -2.92
C ASN A 86 3.59 12.80 -2.45
N VAL A 87 4.69 12.78 -1.71
CA VAL A 87 5.26 13.96 -1.05
C VAL A 87 6.49 14.42 -1.83
N SER A 88 6.43 15.65 -2.34
CA SER A 88 7.51 16.36 -3.01
C SER A 88 8.51 16.87 -1.99
N LEU A 89 9.77 16.50 -2.14
CA LEU A 89 10.84 17.00 -1.28
C LEU A 89 11.06 18.51 -1.42
N GLU A 90 10.65 19.10 -2.56
CA GLU A 90 10.82 20.51 -2.85
C GLU A 90 9.81 21.37 -2.09
N THR A 91 8.52 21.00 -2.11
CA THR A 91 7.44 21.83 -1.57
C THR A 91 6.89 21.35 -0.23
N HIS A 92 7.29 20.17 0.25
CA HIS A 92 6.74 19.61 1.50
C HIS A 92 7.01 20.49 2.72
N ARG A 93 8.19 21.13 2.80
CA ARG A 93 8.50 22.05 3.91
C ARG A 93 7.84 23.42 3.74
N ASP A 94 7.40 23.74 2.53
CA ASP A 94 6.77 25.01 2.17
C ASP A 94 5.24 24.89 2.20
N GLY A 95 4.73 24.31 3.28
CA GLY A 95 3.28 24.15 3.53
C GLY A 95 2.66 22.87 2.97
N ALA A 96 3.44 22.01 2.32
CA ALA A 96 3.03 20.69 1.81
C ALA A 96 1.73 20.71 0.99
N PRO A 97 1.65 21.53 -0.08
CA PRO A 97 0.42 21.70 -0.88
C PRO A 97 -0.02 20.42 -1.62
N ASP A 98 0.89 19.47 -1.77
CA ASP A 98 0.74 18.18 -2.43
C ASP A 98 0.35 17.04 -1.49
N VAL A 99 0.44 17.27 -0.17
CA VAL A 99 0.03 16.31 0.85
C VAL A 99 -1.47 16.44 1.10
N MET A 100 -2.20 15.32 1.01
CA MET A 100 -3.60 15.29 1.40
C MET A 100 -3.74 15.57 2.90
N ARG A 101 -4.52 16.60 3.24
CA ARG A 101 -4.84 16.98 4.63
C ARG A 101 -6.31 16.72 4.88
N PHE A 102 -6.61 15.92 5.90
CA PHE A 102 -7.96 15.53 6.24
C PHE A 102 -8.60 16.48 7.25
N ASN A 103 -9.87 16.82 7.04
CA ASN A 103 -10.66 17.75 7.85
C ASN A 103 -9.95 19.10 8.06
N ARG A 104 -9.37 19.60 6.96
CA ARG A 104 -8.64 20.84 6.84
C ARG A 104 -8.98 21.47 5.50
N ASP A 105 -8.80 22.77 5.42
CA ASP A 105 -8.90 23.54 4.19
C ASP A 105 -7.81 23.13 3.17
N GLY A 106 -8.12 23.33 1.89
CA GLY A 106 -7.24 23.03 0.75
C GLY A 106 -7.74 21.92 -0.18
N HIS A 107 -8.66 21.08 0.28
CA HIS A 107 -9.35 20.09 -0.57
C HIS A 107 -10.84 20.01 -0.21
N SER A 108 -11.70 19.85 -1.22
CA SER A 108 -13.12 19.61 -1.00
C SER A 108 -13.38 18.30 -0.23
N ALA A 109 -14.55 18.19 0.41
CA ALA A 109 -14.95 16.96 1.10
C ALA A 109 -14.88 15.72 0.19
N ALA A 110 -15.35 15.85 -1.06
CA ALA A 110 -15.28 14.77 -2.05
C ALA A 110 -13.84 14.36 -2.39
N GLN A 111 -12.92 15.33 -2.55
CA GLN A 111 -11.51 15.03 -2.82
C GLN A 111 -10.87 14.27 -1.66
N GLN A 112 -11.10 14.72 -0.42
CA GLN A 112 -10.58 14.04 0.77
C GLN A 112 -11.16 12.62 0.89
N ASN A 113 -12.47 12.47 0.72
CA ASN A 113 -13.15 11.19 0.87
C ASN A 113 -12.79 10.19 -0.25
N SER A 114 -12.43 10.67 -1.44
CA SER A 114 -11.98 9.81 -2.53
C SER A 114 -10.76 8.96 -2.16
N VAL A 115 -9.90 9.47 -1.27
CA VAL A 115 -8.76 8.71 -0.74
C VAL A 115 -9.22 7.51 0.08
N CYS A 116 -10.22 7.69 0.94
CA CYS A 116 -10.81 6.58 1.71
C CYS A 116 -11.46 5.55 0.78
N LEU A 117 -12.14 6.03 -0.26
CA LEU A 117 -12.82 5.20 -1.26
C LEU A 117 -11.88 4.46 -2.21
N SER A 118 -10.58 4.76 -2.19
CA SER A 118 -9.58 3.93 -2.88
C SER A 118 -9.51 2.51 -2.32
N CYS A 119 -9.97 2.31 -1.07
CA CYS A 119 -9.97 1.02 -0.38
C CYS A 119 -11.36 0.64 0.17
N HIS A 120 -12.12 1.60 0.69
CA HIS A 120 -13.44 1.35 1.27
C HIS A 120 -14.54 1.43 0.20
N LEU A 121 -15.42 0.42 0.20
CA LEU A 121 -16.53 0.34 -0.74
C LEU A 121 -17.77 1.07 -0.18
N PRO A 122 -18.36 2.05 -0.92
CA PRO A 122 -19.54 2.78 -0.47
C PRO A 122 -20.69 1.88 -0.02
N GLU A 123 -20.98 0.80 -0.76
CA GLU A 123 -22.04 -0.15 -0.39
C GLU A 123 -21.80 -0.84 0.95
N LYS A 124 -20.53 -1.15 1.29
CA LYS A 124 -20.19 -1.74 2.59
C LYS A 124 -20.32 -0.72 3.70
N LEU A 125 -19.93 0.53 3.46
CA LEU A 125 -20.06 1.62 4.42
C LEU A 125 -21.54 1.90 4.73
N GLN A 126 -22.40 1.99 3.71
CA GLN A 126 -23.84 2.18 3.87
C GLN A 126 -24.48 1.03 4.66
N LYS A 127 -24.11 -0.23 4.36
CA LYS A 127 -24.58 -1.41 5.11
C LYS A 127 -24.12 -1.40 6.57
N ALA A 128 -22.91 -0.93 6.84
CA ALA A 128 -22.40 -0.80 8.21
C ALA A 128 -23.11 0.31 8.98
N PHE A 129 -23.37 1.45 8.33
CA PHE A 129 -24.14 2.56 8.89
C PHE A 129 -24.68 3.45 7.76
N TRP A 130 -26.00 3.51 7.61
CA TRP A 130 -26.69 4.17 6.51
C TRP A 130 -26.24 5.64 6.25
N PRO A 131 -26.00 6.48 7.28
CA PRO A 131 -25.59 7.86 7.06
C PRO A 131 -24.28 8.06 6.29
N HIS A 132 -23.42 7.04 6.11
CA HIS A 132 -22.23 7.20 5.26
C HIS A 132 -22.58 7.68 3.85
N ASP A 133 -23.69 7.21 3.28
CA ASP A 133 -24.09 7.50 1.90
C ASP A 133 -24.40 9.00 1.70
N VAL A 134 -25.28 9.55 2.53
CA VAL A 134 -25.72 10.96 2.43
C VAL A 134 -24.60 11.96 2.75
N HIS A 135 -23.59 11.54 3.47
CA HIS A 135 -22.46 12.38 3.88
C HIS A 135 -21.29 12.34 2.91
N LEU A 136 -21.22 11.33 2.03
CA LEU A 136 -20.01 10.98 1.28
C LEU A 136 -19.41 12.12 0.44
N THR A 137 -20.23 13.02 -0.08
CA THR A 137 -19.80 14.16 -0.89
C THR A 137 -19.91 15.51 -0.17
N ASN A 138 -20.51 15.52 1.02
CA ASN A 138 -20.92 16.75 1.71
C ASN A 138 -20.07 17.04 2.95
N VAL A 139 -19.52 16.01 3.61
CA VAL A 139 -18.67 16.17 4.78
C VAL A 139 -17.53 15.16 4.76
N THR A 140 -16.37 15.54 5.27
CA THR A 140 -15.21 14.66 5.30
C THR A 140 -15.42 13.48 6.23
N CYS A 141 -14.88 12.31 5.88
CA CYS A 141 -14.82 11.14 6.77
C CYS A 141 -14.18 11.52 8.12
N ALA A 142 -13.14 12.35 8.07
CA ALA A 142 -12.36 12.80 9.22
C ALA A 142 -13.04 13.89 10.06
N ALA A 143 -14.24 14.36 9.69
CA ALA A 143 -15.08 15.14 10.61
C ALA A 143 -15.52 14.27 11.80
N CYS A 144 -15.78 12.98 11.57
CA CYS A 144 -16.25 12.03 12.57
C CYS A 144 -15.16 11.05 13.00
N HIS A 145 -14.41 10.49 12.05
CA HIS A 145 -13.43 9.45 12.30
C HIS A 145 -12.05 10.01 12.69
N ARG A 146 -11.33 9.26 13.53
CA ARG A 146 -9.91 9.52 13.84
C ARG A 146 -9.08 8.27 13.54
N ALA A 147 -8.22 8.35 12.52
CA ALA A 147 -7.42 7.21 12.06
C ALA A 147 -6.11 7.02 12.83
N HIS A 148 -5.47 8.12 13.25
CA HIS A 148 -4.16 8.09 13.92
C HIS A 148 -4.21 7.50 15.34
N PRO A 149 -5.15 7.88 16.23
CA PRO A 149 -5.20 7.31 17.56
C PRO A 149 -5.45 5.81 17.54
N ALA A 150 -5.01 5.10 18.58
CA ALA A 150 -5.22 3.65 18.72
C ALA A 150 -6.69 3.22 18.62
N VAL A 151 -7.60 4.13 19.00
CA VAL A 151 -9.04 3.91 18.98
C VAL A 151 -9.71 5.09 18.31
N ASP A 152 -10.49 4.80 17.28
CA ASP A 152 -11.41 5.75 16.68
C ASP A 152 -12.60 5.99 17.62
N PRO A 153 -12.87 7.22 18.10
CA PRO A 153 -13.92 7.45 19.09
C PRO A 153 -15.32 7.11 18.57
N VAL A 154 -15.60 7.32 17.28
CA VAL A 154 -16.98 7.22 16.74
C VAL A 154 -17.51 5.78 16.76
N ILE A 155 -16.62 4.78 16.63
CA ILE A 155 -17.00 3.36 16.67
C ILE A 155 -17.34 2.88 18.09
N ARG A 156 -17.04 3.68 19.12
CA ARG A 156 -17.28 3.37 20.54
C ARG A 156 -18.41 4.18 21.16
N LEU A 157 -19.11 4.99 20.38
CA LEU A 157 -20.20 5.80 20.89
C LEU A 157 -21.42 4.95 21.21
N SER A 158 -22.03 5.25 22.36
CA SER A 158 -23.40 4.81 22.65
C SER A 158 -24.37 5.37 21.61
N GLU A 159 -25.53 4.73 21.47
CA GLU A 159 -26.57 5.20 20.55
C GLU A 159 -26.96 6.66 20.82
N ARG A 160 -27.13 7.01 22.09
CA ARG A 160 -27.41 8.40 22.51
C ARG A 160 -26.31 9.36 22.05
N ALA A 161 -25.04 9.03 22.33
CA ALA A 161 -23.93 9.89 21.94
C ALA A 161 -23.81 10.04 20.41
N ARG A 162 -24.14 8.98 19.66
CA ARG A 162 -24.16 9.02 18.20
C ARG A 162 -25.26 9.94 17.66
N ILE A 163 -26.47 9.90 18.25
CA ILE A 163 -27.55 10.82 17.89
C ILE A 163 -27.17 12.26 18.22
N THR A 164 -26.48 12.50 19.34
CA THR A 164 -25.99 13.83 19.72
C THR A 164 -25.06 14.41 18.64
N LEU A 165 -24.18 13.62 18.03
CA LEU A 165 -23.35 14.09 16.91
C LEU A 165 -24.18 14.63 15.74
N CYS A 166 -25.25 13.92 15.37
CA CYS A 166 -26.14 14.34 14.29
C CYS A 166 -26.76 15.71 14.58
N VAL A 167 -27.32 15.85 15.80
CA VAL A 167 -28.00 17.09 16.23
C VAL A 167 -27.03 18.25 16.31
N ASP A 168 -25.84 18.03 16.88
CA ASP A 168 -24.84 19.08 17.08
C ASP A 168 -24.29 19.59 15.76
N CYS A 169 -23.92 18.68 14.86
CA CYS A 169 -23.39 19.04 13.54
C CYS A 169 -24.44 19.78 12.69
N HIS A 170 -25.67 19.28 12.59
CA HIS A 170 -26.70 19.94 11.78
C HIS A 170 -27.16 21.28 12.38
N ARG A 171 -27.14 21.42 13.72
CA ARG A 171 -27.34 22.71 14.37
C ARG A 171 -26.21 23.69 14.06
N GLN A 172 -24.97 23.22 14.03
CA GLN A 172 -23.83 24.03 13.60
C GLN A 172 -23.98 24.45 12.13
N GLN A 173 -24.39 23.54 11.25
CA GLN A 173 -24.66 23.83 9.84
C GLN A 173 -25.74 24.92 9.66
N GLN A 174 -26.81 24.88 10.46
CA GLN A 174 -27.88 25.87 10.40
C GLN A 174 -27.46 27.24 10.94
N ASN A 175 -26.64 27.26 11.99
CA ASN A 175 -26.34 28.48 12.75
C ASN A 175 -25.01 29.14 12.39
N ASN A 176 -24.14 28.47 11.63
CA ASN A 176 -22.84 28.99 11.22
C ASN A 176 -22.81 29.27 9.70
N PRO A 177 -22.87 30.55 9.28
CA PRO A 177 -22.75 30.92 7.87
C PRO A 177 -21.41 30.53 7.24
N ALA A 178 -20.38 30.29 8.05
CA ALA A 178 -19.06 29.82 7.61
C ALA A 178 -18.90 28.30 7.76
N PHE A 179 -19.99 27.54 7.83
CA PHE A 179 -19.93 26.09 7.89
C PHE A 179 -19.29 25.53 6.60
N ASP A 180 -18.22 24.75 6.76
CA ASP A 180 -17.54 24.07 5.67
C ASP A 180 -17.45 22.56 5.96
N GLY A 181 -18.12 21.77 5.13
CA GLY A 181 -18.09 20.31 5.21
C GLY A 181 -16.70 19.71 4.97
N ALA A 182 -15.78 20.46 4.34
CA ALA A 182 -14.38 20.05 4.15
C ALA A 182 -13.53 20.17 5.43
N ALA A 183 -13.99 20.94 6.42
CA ALA A 183 -13.25 21.23 7.65
C ALA A 183 -14.20 21.47 8.84
N VAL A 184 -14.81 20.39 9.34
CA VAL A 184 -15.78 20.47 10.45
C VAL A 184 -15.08 20.26 11.78
N THR A 185 -15.28 21.19 12.71
CA THR A 185 -14.85 21.02 14.10
C THR A 185 -16.02 20.55 14.95
N LEU A 186 -16.03 19.26 15.27
CA LEU A 186 -16.98 18.65 16.20
C LEU A 186 -16.32 18.38 17.55
N THR A 187 -17.04 18.70 18.63
CA THR A 187 -16.69 18.19 19.96
C THR A 187 -17.27 16.77 20.06
N LEU A 188 -16.41 15.75 19.94
CA LEU A 188 -16.86 14.37 20.09
C LEU A 188 -17.25 14.14 21.56
N PRO A 189 -18.45 13.59 21.85
CA PRO A 189 -18.81 13.20 23.20
C PRO A 189 -17.75 12.26 23.76
N SER A 190 -17.36 12.46 25.02
CA SER A 190 -16.44 11.54 25.69
C SER A 190 -17.02 10.13 25.60
N ALA A 191 -16.24 9.18 25.07
CA ALA A 191 -16.66 7.79 25.03
C ALA A 191 -16.82 7.31 26.48
N THR A 192 -18.06 7.24 26.98
CA THR A 192 -18.35 6.47 28.18
C THR A 192 -17.80 5.05 27.95
N PRO A 193 -17.03 4.47 28.88
CA PRO A 193 -16.55 3.11 28.72
C PRO A 193 -17.77 2.21 28.49
N ALA A 194 -17.73 1.45 27.40
CA ALA A 194 -18.73 0.42 27.15
C ALA A 194 -18.70 -0.52 28.37
N LYS A 195 -19.86 -0.74 28.98
CA LYS A 195 -20.00 -1.75 30.03
C LYS A 195 -19.56 -3.08 29.42
N GLU A 196 -18.49 -3.65 29.99
CA GLU A 196 -17.96 -4.96 29.60
C GLU A 196 -19.11 -5.98 29.58
N PRO A 197 -19.21 -6.84 28.55
CA PRO A 197 -20.21 -7.90 28.56
C PRO A 197 -19.91 -8.78 29.78
N GLN A 198 -20.84 -8.79 30.73
CA GLN A 198 -20.78 -9.71 31.86
C GLN A 198 -20.89 -11.14 31.32
N PRO A 199 -20.18 -12.11 31.92
CA PRO A 199 -20.14 -13.50 31.46
C PRO A 199 -21.53 -14.15 31.45
#